data_AF-A0A1F4XMA0-F1
#
_entry.id   AF-A0A1F4XMA0-F1
#
_cell.length_a   1.000
_cell.length_b   1.000
_cell.length_c   1.000
_cell.angle_alpha   90.00
_cell.angle_beta   90.00
_cell.angle_gamma   90.00
#
_symmetry.space_group_name_H-M   'P 1'
#
loop_
_entity.id
_entity.type
_entity.pdbx_description
1 polymer ?
#
loop_
_entity_poly.entity_id
_entity_poly.type
_entity_poly.pdbx_seq_one_letter_code
_entity_poly.pdbx_strand_id
1 'polypeptide(L)'
;MATIVKRYPPKHKLQLIRYDSNAPFECWRCRKTKISKLQAIVILERPRIICNACYGLLLSLAEIKSQDIEPWLKAEQIHDLTLKEVSAKMAAQAAEKDTRRRKQYWKFLFPETKRFIGTAEYLYEQMADRDDLDFSPLIIELVKSFEHECIIGFVEPMKNRATLHVESEVRMDCQDKDFGRMAKYVFGREVKPPELGTIAYTLTTFIHSKKRIQESKFLKILDAHISSCRDRDYFLNQERFVAHVSTLTQSYRNPAAHVGFMPKQAFEECMDMLMDAGGVLWQLISAIK
;
A
#
# COMPACT_ATOMS: atom_id res chain seq x y z
N MET A 1 -20.42 -21.24 44.83
CA MET A 1 -19.88 -19.92 44.43
C MET A 1 -18.47 -19.81 44.98
N ALA A 2 -17.51 -19.28 44.23
CA ALA A 2 -16.13 -19.14 44.72
C ALA A 2 -16.07 -18.11 45.86
N THR A 3 -15.38 -18.44 46.94
CA THR A 3 -15.30 -17.59 48.15
C THR A 3 -14.02 -16.76 48.13
N ILE A 4 -14.10 -15.51 48.61
CA ILE A 4 -12.93 -14.64 48.72
C ILE A 4 -12.07 -15.11 49.89
N VAL A 5 -10.81 -15.48 49.60
CA VAL A 5 -9.84 -15.91 50.63
C VAL A 5 -8.86 -14.80 50.99
N LYS A 6 -8.66 -13.81 50.12
CA LYS A 6 -7.77 -12.67 50.41
C LYS A 6 -8.17 -11.43 49.62
N ARG A 7 -8.11 -10.28 50.29
CA ARG A 7 -8.15 -8.95 49.68
C ARG A 7 -6.79 -8.29 49.89
N TYR A 8 -6.12 -7.89 48.82
CA TYR A 8 -4.86 -7.16 48.92
C TYR A 8 -5.14 -5.69 49.25
N PRO A 9 -4.17 -4.89 49.76
CA PRO A 9 -4.38 -3.47 49.93
C PRO A 9 -4.84 -2.80 48.61
N PRO A 10 -5.87 -1.94 48.63
CA PRO A 10 -6.30 -1.24 47.44
C PRO A 10 -5.19 -0.30 46.96
N LYS A 11 -5.02 -0.23 45.64
CA LYS A 11 -4.11 0.71 44.97
C LYS A 11 -4.94 1.62 44.09
N HIS A 12 -5.05 2.90 44.47
CA HIS A 12 -5.99 3.85 43.84
C HIS A 12 -7.42 3.27 43.83
N LYS A 13 -8.15 3.38 42.71
CA LYS A 13 -9.49 2.78 42.53
C LYS A 13 -9.44 1.29 42.14
N LEU A 14 -8.37 0.55 42.46
CA LEU A 14 -8.24 -0.87 42.13
C LEU A 14 -8.07 -1.74 43.39
N GLN A 15 -8.90 -2.78 43.49
CA GLN A 15 -8.88 -3.74 44.58
C GLN A 15 -8.59 -5.15 44.03
N LEU A 16 -7.41 -5.70 44.28
CA LEU A 16 -7.09 -7.08 43.91
C LEU A 16 -7.65 -8.06 44.94
N ILE A 17 -8.27 -9.13 44.46
CA ILE A 17 -8.94 -10.15 45.26
C ILE A 17 -8.49 -11.54 44.80
N ARG A 18 -8.30 -12.45 45.76
CA ARG A 18 -8.04 -13.86 45.53
C ARG A 18 -9.22 -14.71 46.03
N TYR A 19 -9.66 -15.64 45.19
CA TYR A 19 -10.68 -16.64 45.48
C TYR A 19 -10.05 -18.00 45.84
N ASP A 20 -10.82 -18.85 46.53
CA ASP A 20 -10.46 -20.23 46.90
C ASP A 20 -10.23 -21.13 45.67
N SER A 21 -11.04 -20.92 44.64
CA SER A 21 -11.16 -21.72 43.42
C SER A 21 -11.12 -20.85 42.18
N ASN A 22 -10.83 -21.46 41.02
CA ASN A 22 -10.84 -20.74 39.75
C ASN A 22 -12.30 -20.41 39.40
N ALA A 23 -12.58 -19.13 39.16
CA ALA A 23 -13.90 -18.69 38.70
C ALA A 23 -13.79 -18.14 37.27
N PRO A 24 -14.72 -18.50 36.37
CA PRO A 24 -14.84 -17.84 35.07
C PRO A 24 -15.40 -16.43 35.26
N PHE A 25 -14.84 -15.46 34.55
CA PHE A 25 -15.34 -14.10 34.48
C PHE A 25 -14.93 -13.45 33.16
N GLU A 26 -15.70 -12.46 32.72
CA GLU A 26 -15.30 -11.62 31.59
C GLU A 26 -14.52 -10.41 32.12
N CYS A 27 -13.31 -10.20 31.60
CA CYS A 27 -12.54 -9.00 31.94
C CYS A 27 -13.15 -7.78 31.24
N TRP A 28 -13.64 -6.81 32.00
CA TRP A 28 -14.27 -5.60 31.46
C TRP A 28 -13.34 -4.79 30.54
N ARG A 29 -12.02 -4.79 30.76
CA ARG A 29 -11.06 -4.04 29.95
C ARG A 29 -10.71 -4.74 28.63
N CYS A 30 -10.30 -6.01 28.67
CA CYS A 30 -9.83 -6.70 27.47
C CYS A 30 -10.89 -7.56 26.77
N ARG A 31 -12.11 -7.64 27.32
CA ARG A 31 -13.27 -8.37 26.75
C ARG A 31 -13.04 -9.86 26.52
N LYS A 32 -12.01 -10.43 27.16
CA LYS A 32 -11.70 -11.86 27.09
C LYS A 32 -12.25 -12.55 28.33
N THR A 33 -12.89 -13.70 28.13
CA THR A 33 -13.22 -14.64 29.21
C THR A 33 -11.93 -15.17 29.85
N LYS A 34 -11.88 -15.15 31.17
CA LYS A 34 -10.75 -15.62 31.98
C LYS A 34 -11.23 -16.62 33.01
N ILE A 35 -10.39 -17.60 33.30
CA ILE A 35 -10.59 -18.56 34.38
C ILE A 35 -9.42 -18.37 35.33
N SER A 36 -9.65 -17.81 36.52
CA SER A 36 -8.57 -17.52 37.47
C SER A 36 -9.07 -17.39 38.90
N LYS A 37 -8.17 -17.64 39.86
CA LYS A 37 -8.35 -17.31 41.28
C LYS A 37 -8.13 -15.82 41.57
N LEU A 38 -7.48 -15.07 40.67
CA LEU A 38 -7.15 -13.65 40.87
C LEU A 38 -8.01 -12.77 39.97
N GLN A 39 -8.72 -11.84 40.59
CA GLN A 39 -9.53 -10.84 39.91
C GLN A 39 -9.31 -9.49 40.58
N ALA A 40 -9.29 -8.41 39.80
CA ALA A 40 -9.27 -7.07 40.36
C ALA A 40 -10.61 -6.38 40.11
N ILE A 41 -11.07 -5.62 41.11
CA ILE A 41 -12.27 -4.81 41.03
C ILE A 41 -11.85 -3.35 40.82
N VAL A 42 -12.38 -2.73 39.77
CA VAL A 42 -12.34 -1.29 39.58
C VAL A 42 -13.47 -0.66 40.39
N ILE A 43 -13.12 0.17 41.37
CA ILE A 43 -14.04 0.82 42.29
C ILE A 43 -14.64 2.05 41.60
N LEU A 44 -15.78 1.84 40.94
CA LEU A 44 -16.62 2.86 40.30
C LEU A 44 -18.03 2.79 40.90
N GLU A 45 -18.92 3.75 40.57
CA GLU A 45 -20.35 3.69 40.95
C GLU A 45 -20.99 2.33 40.60
N ARG A 46 -20.56 1.72 39.49
CA ARG A 46 -20.84 0.33 39.14
C ARG A 46 -19.53 -0.46 39.10
N PRO A 47 -19.22 -1.29 40.12
CA PRO A 47 -17.97 -2.05 40.17
C PRO A 47 -17.76 -2.93 38.94
N ARG A 48 -16.55 -2.93 38.38
CA ARG A 48 -16.19 -3.75 37.21
C ARG A 48 -15.07 -4.71 37.56
N ILE A 49 -15.14 -5.92 37.02
CA ILE A 49 -14.13 -6.96 37.22
C ILE A 49 -13.15 -6.94 36.05
N ILE A 50 -11.85 -6.94 36.34
CA ILE A 50 -10.77 -7.03 35.37
C ILE A 50 -9.78 -8.14 35.74
N CYS A 51 -9.03 -8.62 34.75
CA CYS A 51 -8.04 -9.67 34.96
C CYS A 51 -6.73 -9.12 35.55
N ASN A 52 -5.93 -9.99 36.16
CA ASN A 52 -4.65 -9.61 36.79
C ASN A 52 -3.67 -8.91 35.82
N ALA A 53 -3.66 -9.30 34.53
CA ALA A 53 -2.82 -8.64 33.52
C ALA A 53 -3.28 -7.19 33.23
N CYS A 54 -4.59 -6.96 33.12
CA CYS A 54 -5.14 -5.62 32.97
C CYS A 54 -4.96 -4.78 34.24
N TYR A 55 -5.02 -5.41 35.41
CA TYR A 55 -4.69 -4.77 36.69
C TYR A 55 -3.23 -4.29 36.73
N GLY A 56 -2.26 -5.15 36.35
CA GLY A 56 -0.85 -4.78 36.31
C GLY A 56 -0.56 -3.60 35.37
N LEU A 57 -1.17 -3.59 34.19
CA LEU A 57 -1.05 -2.49 33.23
C LEU A 57 -1.68 -1.19 33.76
N LEU A 58 -2.83 -1.26 34.42
CA LEU A 58 -3.46 -0.08 35.00
C LEU A 58 -2.65 0.48 36.17
N LEU A 59 -2.00 -0.38 36.96
CA LEU A 59 -1.07 0.08 38.00
C LEU A 59 0.13 0.81 37.40
N SER A 60 0.76 0.26 36.35
CA SER A 60 1.90 0.92 35.70
C SER A 60 1.51 2.26 35.07
N LEU A 61 0.26 2.41 34.62
CA LEU A 61 -0.26 3.67 34.07
C LEU A 61 -0.66 4.66 35.16
N ALA A 62 -1.19 4.18 36.30
CA ALA A 62 -1.59 5.02 37.43
C ALA A 62 -0.38 5.56 38.21
N GLU A 63 0.71 4.79 38.29
CA GLU A 63 1.98 5.24 38.88
C GLU A 63 2.62 6.40 38.09
N ILE A 64 2.26 6.58 36.81
CA ILE A 64 2.74 7.69 35.96
C ILE A 64 1.97 8.99 36.20
N LYS A 65 0.74 8.94 36.74
CA LYS A 65 -0.12 10.12 36.91
C LYS A 65 -0.92 10.04 38.20
N SER A 66 -0.38 10.62 39.26
CA SER A 66 -1.13 10.90 40.48
C SER A 66 -2.19 11.96 40.21
N GLN A 67 -3.45 11.59 40.45
CA GLN A 67 -4.68 12.40 40.60
C GLN A 67 -5.72 12.26 39.46
N ASP A 68 -6.88 11.73 39.89
CA ASP A 68 -8.21 11.67 39.29
C ASP A 68 -8.50 10.89 37.98
N ILE A 69 -9.12 9.71 38.19
CA ILE A 69 -9.49 8.69 37.19
C ILE A 69 -10.89 8.91 36.56
N GLU A 70 -11.73 9.79 37.12
CA GLU A 70 -13.13 9.93 36.63
C GLU A 70 -13.33 10.66 35.29
N PRO A 71 -12.59 11.74 34.97
CA PRO A 71 -12.73 12.39 33.68
C PRO A 71 -12.26 11.50 32.51
N TRP A 72 -11.29 10.62 32.75
CA TRP A 72 -10.67 9.75 31.75
C TRP A 72 -11.60 8.64 31.25
N LEU A 73 -12.44 8.06 32.11
CA LEU A 73 -13.36 6.98 31.70
C LEU A 73 -14.44 7.45 30.73
N LYS A 74 -14.91 8.69 30.88
CA LYS A 74 -15.84 9.32 29.94
C LYS A 74 -15.12 9.81 28.68
N ALA A 75 -13.91 10.35 28.82
CA ALA A 75 -13.11 10.82 27.69
C ALA A 75 -12.66 9.67 26.77
N GLU A 76 -12.25 8.51 27.29
CA GLU A 76 -11.85 7.36 26.45
C GLU A 76 -13.03 6.71 25.72
N GLN A 77 -14.20 6.59 26.36
CA GLN A 77 -15.39 6.05 25.68
C GLN A 77 -15.89 6.97 24.57
N ILE A 78 -15.86 8.28 24.80
CA ILE A 78 -16.20 9.27 23.78
C ILE A 78 -15.11 9.28 22.70
N HIS A 79 -13.83 9.18 23.07
CA HIS A 79 -12.71 9.15 22.12
C HIS A 79 -12.75 7.90 21.22
N ASP A 80 -13.02 6.72 21.76
CA ASP A 80 -13.10 5.47 20.98
C ASP A 80 -14.32 5.44 20.06
N LEU A 81 -15.48 5.95 20.51
CA LEU A 81 -16.68 6.05 19.68
C LEU A 81 -16.50 7.12 18.59
N THR A 82 -15.91 8.26 18.94
CA THR A 82 -15.61 9.34 18.00
C THR A 82 -14.55 8.90 17.00
N LEU A 83 -13.50 8.18 17.41
CA LEU A 83 -12.48 7.64 16.50
C LEU A 83 -13.05 6.57 15.58
N LYS A 84 -13.93 5.69 16.05
CA LYS A 84 -14.58 4.68 15.19
C LYS A 84 -15.51 5.32 14.18
N GLU A 85 -16.33 6.30 14.58
CA GLU A 85 -17.21 7.02 13.65
C GLU A 85 -16.44 7.93 12.70
N VAL A 86 -15.38 8.61 13.17
CA VAL A 86 -14.49 9.42 12.33
C VAL A 86 -13.73 8.51 11.37
N SER A 87 -13.20 7.37 11.82
CA SER A 87 -12.53 6.40 10.94
C SER A 87 -13.48 5.80 9.91
N ALA A 88 -14.72 5.48 10.28
CA ALA A 88 -15.72 4.96 9.35
C ALA A 88 -16.15 6.05 8.33
N LYS A 89 -16.33 7.30 8.78
CA LYS A 89 -16.62 8.44 7.88
C LYS A 89 -15.44 8.78 6.99
N MET A 90 -14.20 8.71 7.49
CA MET A 90 -12.99 8.89 6.71
C MET A 90 -12.81 7.77 5.70
N ALA A 91 -13.10 6.51 6.06
CA ALA A 91 -13.07 5.38 5.15
C ALA A 91 -14.15 5.49 4.06
N ALA A 92 -15.38 5.89 4.43
CA ALA A 92 -16.45 6.14 3.48
C ALA A 92 -16.12 7.32 2.54
N GLN A 93 -15.57 8.42 3.07
CA GLN A 93 -15.08 9.54 2.26
C GLN A 93 -13.88 9.17 1.40
N ALA A 94 -13.00 8.28 1.87
CA ALA A 94 -11.88 7.76 1.10
C ALA A 94 -12.39 6.88 -0.05
N ALA A 95 -13.34 5.98 0.20
CA ALA A 95 -13.99 5.14 -0.80
C ALA A 95 -14.80 5.95 -1.83
N GLU A 96 -15.48 7.02 -1.39
CA GLU A 96 -16.18 7.94 -2.30
C GLU A 96 -15.19 8.76 -3.15
N LYS A 97 -14.12 9.29 -2.53
CA LYS A 97 -13.02 9.96 -3.25
C LYS A 97 -12.31 9.00 -4.19
N ASP A 98 -12.16 7.75 -3.82
CA ASP A 98 -11.56 6.69 -4.62
C ASP A 98 -12.43 6.40 -5.85
N THR A 99 -13.72 6.13 -5.65
CA THR A 99 -14.69 5.96 -6.73
C THR A 99 -14.70 7.17 -7.66
N ARG A 100 -14.61 8.39 -7.11
CA ARG A 100 -14.52 9.63 -7.90
C ARG A 100 -13.21 9.74 -8.66
N ARG A 101 -12.07 9.40 -8.05
CA ARG A 101 -10.73 9.39 -8.70
C ARG A 101 -10.67 8.34 -9.79
N ARG A 102 -11.11 7.12 -9.52
CA ARG A 102 -11.26 6.05 -10.51
C ARG A 102 -12.11 6.54 -11.69
N LYS A 103 -13.29 7.11 -11.47
CA LYS A 103 -14.11 7.72 -12.54
C LYS A 103 -13.40 8.86 -13.28
N GLN A 104 -12.68 9.71 -12.55
CA GLN A 104 -11.96 10.85 -13.13
C GLN A 104 -10.79 10.41 -14.00
N TYR A 105 -10.00 9.42 -13.57
CA TYR A 105 -8.82 8.95 -14.27
C TYR A 105 -9.15 7.92 -15.34
N TRP A 106 -10.25 7.17 -15.20
CA TRP A 106 -10.73 6.21 -16.19
C TRP A 106 -10.84 6.82 -17.58
N LYS A 107 -11.31 8.07 -17.70
CA LYS A 107 -11.43 8.75 -19.00
C LYS A 107 -10.09 9.01 -19.67
N PHE A 108 -8.99 9.09 -18.91
CA PHE A 108 -7.65 9.34 -19.41
C PHE A 108 -6.88 8.07 -19.76
N LEU A 109 -7.34 6.89 -19.34
CA LEU A 109 -6.73 5.61 -19.68
C LEU A 109 -6.84 5.31 -21.17
N PHE A 110 -5.79 4.69 -21.72
CA PHE A 110 -5.84 4.15 -23.08
C PHE A 110 -6.84 2.99 -23.21
N PRO A 111 -7.43 2.76 -24.39
CA PRO A 111 -8.44 1.72 -24.59
C PRO A 111 -7.96 0.31 -24.19
N GLU A 112 -6.73 -0.06 -24.54
CA GLU A 112 -6.14 -1.35 -24.19
C GLU A 112 -5.92 -1.48 -22.69
N THR A 113 -5.48 -0.42 -22.01
CA THR A 113 -5.37 -0.38 -20.54
C THR A 113 -6.73 -0.68 -19.88
N LYS A 114 -7.81 -0.09 -20.39
CA LYS A 114 -9.19 -0.35 -19.91
C LYS A 114 -9.61 -1.80 -20.16
N ARG A 115 -9.22 -2.39 -21.30
CA ARG A 115 -9.56 -3.79 -21.61
C ARG A 115 -8.88 -4.74 -20.62
N PHE A 116 -7.60 -4.52 -20.32
CA PHE A 116 -6.87 -5.35 -19.35
C PHE A 116 -7.52 -5.30 -17.96
N ILE A 117 -7.79 -4.09 -17.45
CA ILE A 117 -8.46 -3.91 -16.15
C ILE A 117 -9.87 -4.53 -16.17
N GLY A 118 -10.67 -4.21 -17.19
CA GLY A 118 -12.03 -4.72 -17.31
C GLY A 118 -12.09 -6.25 -17.43
N THR A 119 -11.09 -6.86 -18.08
CA THR A 119 -10.98 -8.33 -18.15
C THR A 119 -10.69 -8.93 -16.79
N ALA A 120 -9.73 -8.35 -16.05
CA ALA A 120 -9.40 -8.80 -14.71
C ALA A 120 -10.60 -8.67 -13.74
N GLU A 121 -11.28 -7.53 -13.75
CA GLU A 121 -12.46 -7.27 -12.92
C GLU A 121 -13.64 -8.19 -13.28
N TYR A 122 -13.94 -8.32 -14.57
CA TYR A 122 -15.02 -9.20 -15.02
C TYR A 122 -14.78 -10.65 -14.60
N LEU A 123 -13.58 -11.17 -14.82
CA LEU A 123 -13.23 -12.54 -14.43
C LEU A 123 -13.29 -12.70 -12.90
N TYR A 124 -12.80 -11.71 -12.15
CA TYR A 124 -12.85 -11.71 -10.69
C TYR A 124 -14.29 -11.83 -10.17
N GLU A 125 -15.22 -11.04 -10.72
CA GLU A 125 -16.64 -11.09 -10.36
C GLU A 125 -17.24 -12.48 -10.62
N GLN A 126 -16.86 -13.16 -11.70
CA GLN A 126 -17.36 -14.51 -11.99
C GLN A 126 -16.85 -15.59 -11.03
N MET A 127 -15.77 -15.31 -10.29
CA MET A 127 -15.13 -16.25 -9.38
C MET A 127 -15.05 -15.74 -7.93
N ALA A 128 -15.83 -14.72 -7.58
CA ALA A 128 -15.76 -14.03 -6.30
C ALA A 128 -15.94 -14.97 -5.08
N ASP A 129 -16.68 -16.07 -5.23
CA ASP A 129 -16.93 -17.05 -4.15
C ASP A 129 -15.89 -18.19 -4.11
N ARG A 130 -14.82 -18.11 -4.92
CA ARG A 130 -13.83 -19.17 -5.10
C ARG A 130 -12.45 -18.72 -4.60
N ASP A 131 -12.04 -19.25 -3.46
CA ASP A 131 -10.71 -18.99 -2.89
C ASP A 131 -9.68 -20.09 -3.27
N ASP A 132 -10.13 -21.14 -3.95
CA ASP A 132 -9.35 -22.32 -4.35
C ASP A 132 -8.71 -22.21 -5.75
N LEU A 133 -8.93 -21.09 -6.44
CA LEU A 133 -8.43 -20.85 -7.81
C LEU A 133 -7.12 -20.07 -7.82
N ASP A 134 -6.37 -20.21 -8.91
CA ASP A 134 -5.17 -19.43 -9.16
C ASP A 134 -5.52 -18.11 -9.88
N PHE A 135 -5.23 -17.00 -9.20
CA PHE A 135 -5.53 -15.65 -9.68
C PHE A 135 -4.38 -15.05 -10.50
N SER A 136 -3.32 -15.82 -10.81
CA SER A 136 -2.20 -15.37 -11.63
C SER A 136 -2.62 -14.71 -12.95
N PRO A 137 -3.58 -15.26 -13.73
CA PRO A 137 -4.00 -14.63 -14.98
C PRO A 137 -4.56 -13.22 -14.78
N LEU A 138 -5.35 -13.01 -13.72
CA LEU A 138 -5.96 -11.71 -13.41
C LEU A 138 -4.89 -10.70 -12.97
N ILE A 139 -3.92 -11.13 -12.16
CA ILE A 139 -2.77 -10.32 -11.74
C ILE A 139 -1.95 -9.89 -12.96
N ILE A 140 -1.71 -10.79 -13.92
CA ILE A 140 -0.99 -10.47 -15.15
C ILE A 140 -1.72 -9.39 -15.96
N GLU A 141 -3.05 -9.46 -16.06
CA GLU A 141 -3.84 -8.41 -16.71
C GLU A 141 -3.73 -7.05 -15.99
N LEU A 142 -3.77 -7.03 -14.66
CA LEU A 142 -3.55 -5.80 -13.88
C LEU A 142 -2.17 -5.20 -14.13
N VAL A 143 -1.10 -6.00 -14.07
CA VAL A 143 0.26 -5.49 -14.31
C VAL A 143 0.43 -5.03 -15.76
N LYS A 144 -0.12 -5.77 -16.73
CA LYS A 144 -0.11 -5.35 -18.15
C LYS A 144 -0.77 -3.98 -18.34
N SER A 145 -1.81 -3.67 -17.58
CA SER A 145 -2.46 -2.36 -17.67
C SER A 145 -1.49 -1.22 -17.27
N PHE A 146 -0.72 -1.39 -16.20
CA PHE A 146 0.33 -0.43 -15.81
C PHE A 146 1.45 -0.36 -16.84
N GLU A 147 1.94 -1.52 -17.30
CA GLU A 147 3.00 -1.60 -18.32
C GLU A 147 2.60 -0.87 -19.59
N HIS A 148 1.38 -1.13 -20.08
CA HIS A 148 0.84 -0.50 -21.27
C HIS A 148 0.70 1.01 -21.11
N GLU A 149 0.11 1.49 -20.00
CA GLU A 149 -0.04 2.93 -19.74
C GLU A 149 1.33 3.62 -19.64
N CYS A 150 2.33 2.95 -19.06
CA CYS A 150 3.70 3.46 -18.99
C CYS A 150 4.36 3.52 -20.37
N ILE A 151 4.24 2.48 -21.18
CA ILE A 151 4.84 2.45 -22.53
C ILE A 151 4.22 3.54 -23.40
N ILE A 152 2.89 3.60 -23.50
CA ILE A 152 2.21 4.55 -24.40
C ILE A 152 2.25 5.97 -23.85
N GLY A 153 2.12 6.15 -22.53
CA GLY A 153 2.07 7.46 -21.90
C GLY A 153 3.43 8.11 -21.69
N PHE A 154 4.48 7.33 -21.45
CA PHE A 154 5.81 7.85 -21.09
C PHE A 154 6.90 7.48 -22.12
N VAL A 155 6.98 6.21 -22.54
CA VAL A 155 8.09 5.78 -23.43
C VAL A 155 7.87 6.22 -24.88
N GLU A 156 6.69 5.99 -25.46
CA GLU A 156 6.38 6.35 -26.86
C GLU A 156 6.57 7.85 -27.17
N PRO A 157 6.16 8.80 -26.30
CA PRO A 157 6.42 10.22 -26.54
C PRO A 157 7.90 10.57 -26.67
N MET A 158 8.82 9.77 -26.10
CA MET A 158 10.26 9.95 -26.30
C MET A 158 10.68 9.63 -27.74
N LYS A 159 10.07 8.62 -28.39
CA LYS A 159 10.35 8.28 -29.81
C LYS A 159 10.03 9.46 -30.72
N ASN A 160 8.91 10.13 -30.48
CA ASN A 160 8.52 11.32 -31.24
C ASN A 160 9.56 12.44 -31.11
N ARG A 161 10.19 12.59 -29.95
CA ARG A 161 11.28 13.56 -29.70
C ARG A 161 12.63 13.14 -30.29
N ALA A 162 12.79 11.86 -30.60
CA ALA A 162 14.03 11.27 -31.11
C ALA A 162 14.03 11.08 -32.64
N THR A 163 13.00 11.57 -33.34
CA THR A 163 12.75 11.37 -34.78
C THR A 163 13.86 11.87 -35.70
N LEU A 164 14.62 12.89 -35.28
CA LEU A 164 15.76 13.41 -36.02
C LEU A 164 17.04 13.15 -35.24
N HIS A 165 17.81 12.15 -35.67
CA HIS A 165 19.12 11.84 -35.10
C HIS A 165 20.10 11.42 -36.20
N VAL A 166 21.38 11.71 -35.98
CA VAL A 166 22.46 11.20 -36.81
C VAL A 166 22.94 9.87 -36.23
N GLU A 167 23.10 8.86 -37.10
CA GLU A 167 23.48 7.49 -36.72
C GLU A 167 24.73 7.43 -35.81
N SER A 168 25.74 8.26 -36.10
CA SER A 168 26.99 8.33 -35.33
C SER A 168 26.80 8.89 -33.91
N GLU A 169 25.77 9.71 -33.67
CA GLU A 169 25.51 10.33 -32.36
C GLU A 169 24.87 9.37 -31.37
N VAL A 170 24.07 8.42 -31.85
CA VAL A 170 23.25 7.54 -31.00
C VAL A 170 23.81 6.12 -30.89
N ARG A 171 24.83 5.77 -31.68
CA ARG A 171 25.43 4.44 -31.67
C ARG A 171 25.94 4.04 -30.29
N MET A 172 26.64 4.96 -29.62
CA MET A 172 27.16 4.74 -28.26
C MET A 172 26.03 4.52 -27.26
N ASP A 173 24.98 5.33 -27.34
CA ASP A 173 23.80 5.19 -26.48
C ASP A 173 23.13 3.83 -26.67
N CYS A 174 22.95 3.38 -27.92
CA CYS A 174 22.36 2.09 -28.23
C CYS A 174 23.21 0.89 -27.78
N GLN A 175 24.51 1.06 -27.58
CA GLN A 175 25.42 0.01 -27.10
C GLN A 175 25.63 0.06 -25.59
N ASP A 176 25.09 1.08 -24.93
CA ASP A 176 25.22 1.26 -23.50
C ASP A 176 24.59 0.09 -22.72
N LYS A 177 25.33 -0.46 -21.76
CA LYS A 177 24.87 -1.61 -20.97
C LYS A 177 23.70 -1.27 -20.05
N ASP A 178 23.55 0.00 -19.67
CA ASP A 178 22.61 0.39 -18.62
C ASP A 178 21.26 0.85 -19.19
N PHE A 179 21.30 1.62 -20.28
CA PHE A 179 20.10 2.18 -20.90
C PHE A 179 19.99 1.89 -22.40
N GLY A 180 20.93 1.13 -22.97
CA GLY A 180 20.98 0.93 -24.43
C GLY A 180 19.76 0.24 -25.00
N ARG A 181 19.06 -0.59 -24.21
CA ARG A 181 17.77 -1.15 -24.61
C ARG A 181 16.68 -0.10 -24.78
N MET A 182 16.56 0.82 -23.82
CA MET A 182 15.65 1.97 -23.96
C MET A 182 16.06 2.85 -25.15
N ALA A 183 17.36 3.11 -25.32
CA ALA A 183 17.86 3.92 -26.43
C ALA A 183 17.54 3.28 -27.80
N LYS A 184 17.76 1.97 -27.97
CA LYS A 184 17.40 1.25 -29.21
C LYS A 184 15.93 1.39 -29.54
N TYR A 185 15.05 1.26 -28.54
CA TYR A 185 13.62 1.43 -28.74
C TYR A 185 13.27 2.88 -29.14
N VAL A 186 13.82 3.85 -28.41
CA VAL A 186 13.54 5.28 -28.64
C VAL A 186 14.06 5.78 -29.99
N PHE A 187 15.18 5.26 -30.46
CA PHE A 187 15.73 5.55 -31.78
C PHE A 187 15.21 4.64 -32.90
N GLY A 188 14.18 3.81 -32.65
CA GLY A 188 13.53 3.00 -33.68
C GLY A 188 14.35 1.81 -34.18
N ARG A 189 15.38 1.38 -33.46
CA ARG A 189 16.20 0.20 -33.79
C ARG A 189 15.67 -1.10 -33.21
N GLU A 190 14.74 -1.00 -32.27
CA GLU A 190 14.06 -2.15 -31.68
C GLU A 190 12.55 -1.91 -31.79
N VAL A 191 11.84 -2.90 -32.32
CA VAL A 191 10.37 -2.82 -32.50
C VAL A 191 9.64 -3.16 -31.21
N LYS A 192 10.22 -4.05 -30.38
CA LYS A 192 9.60 -4.50 -29.14
C LYS A 192 9.81 -3.45 -28.04
N PRO A 193 8.75 -3.03 -27.33
CA PRO A 193 8.89 -2.11 -26.22
C PRO A 193 9.73 -2.72 -25.08
N PRO A 194 10.43 -1.86 -24.31
CA PRO A 194 11.18 -2.28 -23.13
C PRO A 194 10.22 -2.71 -22.02
N GLU A 195 10.60 -3.74 -21.24
CA GLU A 195 9.83 -4.16 -20.07
C GLU A 195 9.93 -3.11 -18.96
N LEU A 196 8.95 -3.11 -18.05
CA LEU A 196 8.93 -2.24 -16.86
C LEU A 196 10.26 -2.20 -16.10
N GLY A 197 10.88 -3.36 -15.87
CA GLY A 197 12.17 -3.45 -15.18
C GLY A 197 13.29 -2.71 -15.91
N THR A 198 13.31 -2.78 -17.24
CA THR A 198 14.27 -2.04 -18.09
C THR A 198 14.06 -0.52 -17.95
N ILE A 199 12.81 -0.07 -17.90
CA ILE A 199 12.46 1.35 -17.71
C ILE A 199 12.94 1.83 -16.33
N ALA A 200 12.62 1.10 -15.26
CA ALA A 200 13.03 1.46 -13.91
C ALA A 200 14.56 1.45 -13.72
N TYR A 201 15.27 0.49 -14.31
CA TYR A 201 16.73 0.43 -14.27
C TYR A 201 17.37 1.61 -15.02
N THR A 202 16.79 1.98 -16.17
CA THR A 202 17.23 3.17 -16.94
C THR A 202 17.03 4.45 -16.14
N LEU A 203 15.89 4.62 -15.47
CA LEU A 203 15.63 5.79 -14.61
C LEU A 203 16.58 5.83 -13.41
N THR A 204 16.85 4.69 -12.78
CA THR A 204 17.83 4.58 -11.69
C THR A 204 19.22 5.03 -12.16
N THR A 205 19.63 4.58 -13.35
CA THR A 205 20.88 5.01 -13.97
C THR A 205 20.91 6.51 -14.23
N PHE A 206 19.82 7.05 -14.80
CA PHE A 206 19.67 8.46 -15.11
C PHE A 206 19.80 9.34 -13.85
N ILE A 207 19.13 8.97 -12.75
CA ILE A 207 19.17 9.69 -11.46
C ILE A 207 20.61 9.82 -10.92
N HIS A 208 21.42 8.78 -11.08
CA HIS A 208 22.79 8.74 -10.53
C HIS A 208 23.88 9.23 -11.50
N SER A 209 23.58 9.36 -12.79
CA SER A 209 24.61 9.54 -13.83
C SER A 209 24.68 10.97 -14.38
N LYS A 210 24.81 11.98 -13.50
CA LYS A 210 24.83 13.40 -13.90
C LYS A 210 25.83 13.74 -15.00
N LYS A 211 27.03 13.14 -14.97
CA LYS A 211 28.05 13.34 -16.00
C LYS A 211 27.63 12.75 -17.36
N ARG A 212 27.05 11.54 -17.37
CA ARG A 212 26.63 10.85 -18.60
C ARG A 212 25.50 11.59 -19.31
N ILE A 213 24.65 12.33 -18.59
CA ILE A 213 23.61 13.19 -19.19
C ILE A 213 24.23 14.25 -20.12
N GLN A 214 25.42 14.77 -19.81
CA GLN A 214 26.05 15.80 -20.65
C GLN A 214 26.57 15.25 -21.99
N GLU A 215 26.86 13.95 -22.05
CA GLU A 215 27.50 13.29 -23.18
C GLU A 215 26.50 12.47 -24.02
N SER A 216 25.50 11.86 -23.37
CA SER A 216 24.51 10.99 -24.02
C SER A 216 23.36 11.78 -24.65
N LYS A 217 23.06 11.49 -25.92
CA LYS A 217 21.91 12.07 -26.63
C LYS A 217 20.59 11.54 -26.06
N PHE A 218 20.54 10.24 -25.80
CA PHE A 218 19.39 9.56 -25.19
C PHE A 218 19.06 10.15 -23.82
N LEU A 219 20.05 10.31 -22.92
CA LEU A 219 19.78 10.83 -21.59
C LEU A 219 19.34 12.30 -21.61
N LYS A 220 19.78 13.10 -22.59
CA LYS A 220 19.25 14.47 -22.79
C LYS A 220 17.79 14.46 -23.24
N ILE A 221 17.40 13.52 -24.10
CA ILE A 221 16.00 13.35 -24.52
C ILE A 221 15.15 12.90 -23.32
N LEU A 222 15.66 11.97 -22.51
CA LEU A 222 15.01 11.52 -21.28
C LEU A 222 14.84 12.66 -20.28
N ASP A 223 15.88 13.47 -20.05
CA ASP A 223 15.82 14.65 -19.17
C ASP A 223 14.78 15.67 -19.64
N ALA A 224 14.78 16.01 -20.94
CA ALA A 224 13.80 16.90 -21.53
C ALA A 224 12.38 16.32 -21.47
N HIS A 225 12.24 14.99 -21.56
CA HIS A 225 10.95 14.31 -21.44
C HIS A 225 10.42 14.38 -20.01
N ILE A 226 11.21 13.97 -19.01
CA ILE A 226 10.84 14.05 -17.59
C ILE A 226 10.54 15.49 -17.18
N SER A 227 11.33 16.46 -17.68
CA SER A 227 11.12 17.89 -17.39
C SER A 227 9.80 18.43 -17.96
N SER A 228 9.21 17.75 -18.95
CA SER A 228 7.91 18.13 -19.51
C SER A 228 6.71 17.41 -18.86
N CYS A 229 6.96 16.43 -17.99
CA CYS A 229 5.93 15.77 -17.20
C CYS A 229 5.40 16.72 -16.12
N ARG A 230 4.14 16.54 -15.72
CA ARG A 230 3.51 17.36 -14.66
C ARG A 230 4.13 17.12 -13.29
N ASP A 231 4.48 15.88 -12.99
CA ASP A 231 5.17 15.49 -11.76
C ASP A 231 6.49 14.81 -12.12
N ARG A 232 7.54 15.62 -12.32
CA ARG A 232 8.90 15.13 -12.54
C ARG A 232 9.43 14.29 -11.37
N ASP A 233 9.04 14.64 -10.14
CA ASP A 233 9.57 13.99 -8.94
C ASP A 233 9.04 12.56 -8.82
N TYR A 234 7.91 12.24 -9.45
CA TYR A 234 7.44 10.86 -9.57
C TYR A 234 8.47 9.94 -10.25
N PHE A 235 9.16 10.44 -11.27
CA PHE A 235 10.17 9.68 -12.03
C PHE A 235 11.58 9.79 -11.44
N LEU A 236 11.89 10.88 -10.74
CA LEU A 236 13.22 11.14 -10.19
C LEU A 236 13.41 10.63 -8.76
N ASN A 237 12.32 10.46 -7.99
CA ASN A 237 12.39 9.88 -6.65
C ASN A 237 12.35 8.35 -6.73
N GLN A 238 13.38 7.69 -6.23
CA GLN A 238 13.49 6.23 -6.24
C GLN A 238 12.42 5.54 -5.40
N GLU A 239 11.89 6.21 -4.38
CA GLU A 239 10.81 5.71 -3.54
C GLU A 239 9.43 5.80 -4.22
N ARG A 240 9.37 6.36 -5.43
CA ARG A 240 8.13 6.50 -6.21
C ARG A 240 8.12 5.53 -7.39
N PHE A 241 8.29 6.00 -8.63
CA PHE A 241 8.13 5.15 -9.82
C PHE A 241 8.99 3.87 -9.76
N VAL A 242 10.26 3.99 -9.37
CA VAL A 242 11.18 2.83 -9.31
C VAL A 242 10.72 1.83 -8.26
N ALA A 243 10.35 2.27 -7.05
CA ALA A 243 9.80 1.40 -6.01
C ALA A 243 8.47 0.76 -6.40
N HIS A 244 7.58 1.49 -7.08
CA HIS A 244 6.32 0.97 -7.59
C HIS A 244 6.55 -0.14 -8.62
N VAL A 245 7.45 0.08 -9.59
CA VAL A 245 7.82 -0.95 -10.57
C VAL A 245 8.48 -2.15 -9.88
N SER A 246 9.37 -1.92 -8.92
CA SER A 246 9.99 -3.00 -8.15
C SER A 246 8.94 -3.86 -7.46
N THR A 247 7.96 -3.24 -6.81
CA THR A 247 6.88 -3.95 -6.12
C THR A 247 5.97 -4.69 -7.11
N LEU A 248 5.51 -4.03 -8.19
CA LEU A 248 4.70 -4.67 -9.24
C LEU A 248 5.42 -5.87 -9.85
N THR A 249 6.73 -5.78 -10.08
CA THR A 249 7.49 -6.85 -10.73
C THR A 249 7.81 -7.99 -9.78
N GLN A 250 8.30 -7.70 -8.57
CA GLN A 250 8.79 -8.71 -7.63
C GLN A 250 7.65 -9.38 -6.85
N SER A 251 6.62 -8.62 -6.45
CA SER A 251 5.54 -9.13 -5.60
C SER A 251 4.38 -9.74 -6.39
N TYR A 252 4.19 -9.34 -7.65
CA TYR A 252 3.01 -9.72 -8.43
C TYR A 252 3.35 -10.36 -9.78
N ARG A 253 4.01 -9.62 -10.69
CA ARG A 253 4.27 -10.07 -12.06
C ARG A 253 5.13 -11.32 -12.15
N ASN A 254 6.28 -11.33 -11.48
CA ASN A 254 7.21 -12.47 -11.56
C ASN A 254 6.65 -13.71 -10.85
N PRO A 255 6.04 -13.61 -9.64
CA PRO A 255 5.33 -14.74 -9.04
C PRO A 255 4.23 -15.31 -9.96
N ALA A 256 3.34 -14.45 -10.46
CA ALA A 256 2.25 -14.86 -11.35
C ALA A 256 2.72 -15.47 -12.69
N ALA A 257 3.91 -15.11 -13.16
CA ALA A 257 4.47 -15.61 -14.42
C ALA A 257 5.36 -16.86 -14.28
N HIS A 258 5.94 -17.10 -13.09
CA HIS A 258 7.03 -18.08 -12.93
C HIS A 258 6.94 -18.97 -11.69
N VAL A 259 6.38 -18.48 -10.58
CA VAL A 259 6.57 -19.08 -9.25
C VAL A 259 5.25 -19.23 -8.49
N GLY A 260 4.40 -20.13 -8.98
CA GLY A 260 3.36 -20.78 -8.18
C GLY A 260 2.04 -20.02 -8.00
N PHE A 261 1.09 -20.77 -7.45
CA PHE A 261 -0.30 -20.39 -7.19
C PHE A 261 -0.41 -19.00 -6.54
N MET A 262 -1.17 -18.10 -7.18
CA MET A 262 -1.48 -16.79 -6.62
C MET A 262 -2.88 -16.82 -5.98
N PRO A 263 -2.98 -16.62 -4.65
CA PRO A 263 -4.28 -16.62 -3.99
C PRO A 263 -5.09 -15.38 -4.36
N LYS A 264 -6.40 -15.47 -4.15
CA LYS A 264 -7.34 -14.36 -4.29
C LYS A 264 -6.87 -13.07 -3.59
N GLN A 265 -6.39 -13.20 -2.35
CA GLN A 265 -5.87 -12.07 -1.58
C GLN A 265 -4.74 -11.32 -2.32
N ALA A 266 -3.85 -12.04 -3.01
CA ALA A 266 -2.76 -11.39 -3.75
C ALA A 266 -3.29 -10.59 -4.96
N PHE A 267 -4.39 -11.03 -5.57
CA PHE A 267 -5.08 -10.25 -6.60
C PHE A 267 -5.74 -9.00 -6.02
N GLU A 268 -6.45 -9.10 -4.90
CA GLU A 268 -7.07 -7.97 -4.21
C GLU A 268 -6.01 -6.92 -3.81
N GLU A 269 -4.90 -7.35 -3.20
CA GLU A 269 -3.78 -6.47 -2.86
C GLU A 269 -3.14 -5.82 -4.10
N CYS A 270 -3.03 -6.55 -5.21
CA CYS A 270 -2.54 -6.00 -6.48
C CYS A 270 -3.51 -4.95 -7.06
N MET A 271 -4.81 -5.21 -6.95
CA MET A 271 -5.86 -4.29 -7.40
C MET A 271 -5.81 -3.01 -6.58
N ASP A 272 -5.78 -3.11 -5.26
CA ASP A 272 -5.69 -1.97 -4.34
C ASP A 272 -4.43 -1.15 -4.63
N MET A 273 -3.25 -1.80 -4.73
CA MET A 273 -2.00 -1.12 -5.07
C MET A 273 -2.10 -0.33 -6.39
N LEU A 274 -2.78 -0.89 -7.39
CA LEU A 274 -2.87 -0.30 -8.71
C LEU A 274 -3.92 0.83 -8.78
N MET A 275 -5.09 0.61 -8.19
CA MET A 275 -6.33 1.30 -8.52
C MET A 275 -6.98 2.06 -7.36
N ASP A 276 -6.51 1.91 -6.11
CA ASP A 276 -7.01 2.69 -4.96
C ASP A 276 -6.83 4.20 -5.14
N ALA A 277 -7.32 5.00 -4.20
CA ALA A 277 -7.29 6.46 -4.29
C ALA A 277 -5.87 6.99 -4.51
N GLY A 278 -4.84 6.29 -4.00
CA GLY A 278 -3.41 6.57 -4.19
C GLY A 278 -2.69 5.57 -5.10
N GLY A 279 -3.44 4.75 -5.84
CA GLY A 279 -2.92 3.65 -6.66
C GLY A 279 -1.89 4.11 -7.68
N VAL A 280 -0.93 3.23 -7.96
CA VAL A 280 0.25 3.59 -8.76
C VAL A 280 -0.11 3.95 -10.21
N LEU A 281 -1.23 3.44 -10.73
CA LEU A 281 -1.72 3.80 -12.07
C LEU A 281 -2.17 5.27 -12.11
N TRP A 282 -2.85 5.75 -11.08
CA TRP A 282 -3.27 7.15 -11.01
C TRP A 282 -2.11 8.10 -10.79
N GLN A 283 -1.10 7.67 -10.02
CA GLN A 283 0.13 8.44 -9.87
C GLN A 283 0.87 8.57 -11.19
N LEU A 284 0.97 7.48 -11.98
CA LEU A 284 1.56 7.51 -13.31
C LEU A 284 0.80 8.46 -14.26
N ILE A 285 -0.53 8.34 -14.33
CA ILE A 285 -1.35 9.22 -15.18
C ILE A 285 -1.19 10.67 -14.77
N SER A 286 -1.26 10.97 -13.47
CA SER A 286 -1.12 12.33 -12.94
C SER A 286 0.27 12.92 -13.20
N ALA A 287 1.30 12.08 -13.23
CA ALA A 287 2.65 12.51 -13.54
C ALA A 287 2.83 12.86 -15.01
N ILE A 288 2.15 12.14 -15.91
CA ILE A 288 2.27 12.33 -17.36
C ILE A 288 1.32 13.42 -17.87
N LYS A 289 0.04 13.38 -17.47
CA LYS A 289 -1.10 14.05 -18.12
C LYS A 289 -1.73 15.13 -17.27
#